data_AF-A0A838SS01-F1
#
_entry.id   AF-A0A838SS01-F1
#
_cell.length_a   1.000
_cell.length_b   1.000
_cell.length_c   1.000
_cell.angle_alpha   90.00
_cell.angle_beta   90.00
_cell.angle_gamma   90.00
#
_symmetry.space_group_name_H-M   'P 1'
#
loop_
_entity.id
_entity.type
_entity.pdbx_description
1 polymer ?
#
loop_
_entity_poly.entity_id
_entity_poly.type
_entity_poly.pdbx_seq_one_letter_code
_entity_poly.pdbx_strand_id
1 'polypeptide(L)' 'TLDDCVDRVDRWGAAARAARSDVLVLCHGGPIAMPEDASYVLGRAEDVHGFYGASSMERLPTEQALKAQTEAFKAVTFG' A
#
# COMPACT_ATOMS: atom_id res chain seq x y z
N THR A 1 -7.17 9.77 -6.86
CA THR A 1 -7.67 8.40 -7.08
C THR A 1 -6.48 7.46 -7.23
N LEU A 2 -6.68 6.16 -7.48
CA LEU A 2 -5.57 5.27 -7.85
C LEU A 2 -4.96 5.64 -9.20
N ASP A 3 -5.77 6.11 -10.16
CA ASP A 3 -5.27 6.60 -11.46
C ASP A 3 -4.33 7.81 -11.29
N ASP A 4 -4.71 8.78 -10.46
CA ASP A 4 -3.81 9.91 -10.15
C ASP A 4 -2.48 9.44 -9.52
N CYS A 5 -2.47 8.30 -8.85
CA CYS A 5 -1.24 7.75 -8.26
C CYS A 5 -0.34 7.15 -9.34
N VAL A 6 -0.92 6.44 -10.32
CA VAL A 6 -0.18 5.92 -11.48
C VAL A 6 0.51 7.07 -12.21
N ASP A 7 -0.24 8.10 -12.59
CA ASP A 7 0.28 9.27 -13.31
C ASP A 7 1.43 9.97 -12.55
N ARG A 8 1.30 10.09 -11.22
CA ARG A 8 2.31 10.73 -10.38
C ARG A 8 3.57 9.87 -10.22
N VAL A 9 3.40 8.57 -10.02
CA VAL A 9 4.52 7.62 -9.88
C VAL A 9 5.34 7.62 -11.17
N ASP A 10 4.69 7.54 -12.33
CA ASP A 10 5.39 7.56 -13.62
C ASP A 10 6.10 8.90 -13.85
N ARG A 11 5.41 10.03 -13.64
CA ARG A 11 6.00 11.35 -13.83
C ARG A 11 7.21 11.58 -12.90
N TRP A 12 7.12 11.20 -11.64
CA TRP A 12 8.21 11.39 -10.67
C TRP A 12 9.33 10.38 -10.89
N GLY A 13 8.99 9.14 -11.25
CA GLY A 13 9.95 8.10 -11.59
C GLY A 13 10.80 8.47 -12.79
N ALA A 14 10.16 8.92 -13.88
CA ALA A 14 10.85 9.40 -15.08
C ALA A 14 11.80 10.58 -14.78
N ALA A 15 11.35 11.54 -13.96
CA ALA A 15 12.18 12.67 -13.55
C ALA A 15 13.40 12.23 -12.72
N ALA A 16 13.23 11.28 -11.79
CA ALA A 16 14.33 10.75 -10.99
C ALA A 16 15.35 9.98 -11.84
N ARG A 17 14.88 9.16 -12.78
CA ARG A 17 15.76 8.39 -13.68
C ARG A 17 16.52 9.25 -14.68
N ALA A 18 15.92 10.35 -15.13
CA ALA A 18 16.61 11.34 -15.96
C ALA A 18 17.82 11.95 -15.25
N ALA A 19 17.77 12.08 -13.91
CA ALA A 19 18.90 12.52 -13.09
C ALA A 19 19.89 11.38 -12.80
N ARG A 20 19.41 10.16 -12.53
CA ARG A 20 20.24 8.97 -12.31
C ARG A 20 19.49 7.70 -12.69
N SER A 21 19.96 6.99 -13.71
CA SER A 21 19.22 5.89 -14.35
C SER A 21 18.96 4.66 -13.48
N ASP A 22 19.72 4.47 -12.39
CA ASP A 22 19.67 3.26 -11.54
C ASP A 22 18.84 3.43 -10.25
N VAL A 23 18.10 4.52 -10.12
CA VAL A 23 17.25 4.75 -8.94
C VAL A 23 16.14 3.71 -8.83
N LEU A 24 15.90 3.23 -7.60
CA LEU A 24 14.70 2.48 -7.27
C LEU A 24 13.57 3.43 -6.88
N VAL A 25 12.52 3.44 -7.68
CA VAL A 25 11.24 4.08 -7.41
C VAL A 25 10.33 3.13 -6.64
N LEU A 26 9.82 3.58 -5.49
CA LEU A 26 8.79 2.89 -4.70
C LEU A 26 7.58 3.83 -4.53
N CYS A 27 6.36 3.28 -4.54
CA CYS A 27 5.15 4.03 -4.22
C CYS A 27 4.76 3.86 -2.74
N HIS A 28 4.16 4.90 -2.16
CA HIS A 28 3.73 4.92 -0.75
C HIS A 28 2.60 5.92 -0.53
N GLY A 29 1.66 5.57 0.34
CA GLY A 29 0.65 6.48 0.89
C GLY A 29 -0.49 6.80 -0.07
N GLY A 30 -1.21 7.88 0.25
CA GLY A 30 -2.44 8.24 -0.47
C GLY A 30 -3.49 7.12 -0.40
N PRO A 31 -4.19 6.81 -1.49
CA PRO A 31 -5.15 5.72 -1.54
C PRO A 31 -4.53 4.32 -1.67
N ILE A 32 -3.19 4.18 -1.68
CA ILE A 32 -2.52 2.88 -1.80
C ILE A 32 -2.38 2.25 -0.39
N ALA A 33 -3.46 1.65 0.10
CA ALA A 33 -3.54 1.20 1.50
C ALA A 33 -3.56 -0.33 1.66
N MET A 34 -4.07 -1.06 0.67
CA MET A 34 -4.23 -2.52 0.71
C MET A 34 -3.45 -3.20 -0.42
N PRO A 35 -3.23 -4.53 -0.34
CA PRO A 35 -2.53 -5.28 -1.39
C PRO A 35 -3.14 -5.09 -2.79
N GLU A 36 -4.46 -4.97 -2.89
CA GLU A 36 -5.17 -4.76 -4.16
C GLU A 36 -4.86 -3.39 -4.76
N ASP A 37 -4.76 -2.36 -3.93
CA ASP A 37 -4.39 -1.00 -4.36
C ASP A 37 -2.94 -0.95 -4.83
N ALA A 38 -2.04 -1.59 -4.08
CA ALA A 38 -0.63 -1.70 -4.46
C ALA A 38 -0.50 -2.46 -5.78
N SER A 39 -1.19 -3.58 -5.93
CA SER A 39 -1.25 -4.35 -7.18
C SER A 39 -1.79 -3.51 -8.35
N TYR A 40 -2.82 -2.69 -8.10
CA TYR A 40 -3.40 -1.80 -9.12
C TYR A 40 -2.35 -0.85 -9.69
N VAL A 41 -1.59 -0.18 -8.81
CA VAL A 41 -0.59 0.82 -9.20
C VAL A 41 0.64 0.14 -9.80
N LEU A 42 1.17 -0.92 -9.16
CA LEU A 42 2.35 -1.64 -9.64
C LEU A 42 2.13 -2.31 -11.01
N GLY A 43 0.89 -2.72 -11.31
CA GLY A 43 0.54 -3.31 -12.60
C GLY A 43 0.28 -2.30 -13.72
N ARG A 44 0.31 -0.99 -13.43
CA ARG A 44 -0.04 0.08 -14.39
C ARG A 44 1.05 1.14 -14.58
N ALA A 45 1.81 1.42 -13.54
CA ALA A 45 2.96 2.31 -13.64
C ALA A 45 4.10 1.60 -14.37
N GLU A 46 4.73 2.29 -15.32
CA GLU A 46 5.78 1.71 -16.18
C GLU A 46 7.08 1.49 -15.41
N ASP A 47 7.35 2.36 -14.44
CA ASP A 47 8.67 2.58 -13.88
C ASP A 47 8.63 2.57 -12.33
N VAL A 48 7.93 1.61 -11.74
CA VAL A 48 7.87 1.38 -10.29
C VAL A 48 8.43 0.00 -9.95
N HIS A 49 9.20 -0.10 -8.86
CA HIS A 49 9.85 -1.36 -8.47
C HIS A 49 9.29 -1.97 -7.19
N GLY A 50 8.33 -1.30 -6.55
CA GLY A 50 7.71 -1.82 -5.34
C GLY A 50 6.90 -0.79 -4.58
N PHE A 51 6.44 -1.24 -3.42
CA PHE A 51 5.60 -0.48 -2.50
C PHE A 51 6.26 -0.44 -1.13
N TYR A 52 6.28 0.73 -0.50
CA TYR A 52 6.72 0.89 0.87
C TYR A 52 5.51 0.96 1.81
N GLY A 53 5.34 -0.05 2.66
CA GLY A 53 4.26 -0.13 3.63
C GLY A 53 4.68 0.33 5.03
N ALA A 54 3.81 1.07 5.70
CA ALA A 54 3.92 1.41 7.12
C ALA A 54 2.62 1.02 7.83
N SER A 55 1.64 1.93 7.91
CA SER A 55 0.33 1.62 8.51
C SER A 55 -0.42 0.47 7.85
N SER A 56 -0.22 0.25 6.54
CA SER A 56 -0.77 -0.89 5.80
C SER A 56 -0.19 -2.24 6.23
N MET A 57 1.02 -2.24 6.82
CA MET A 57 1.73 -3.46 7.21
C MET A 57 1.56 -3.78 8.70
N GLU A 58 1.51 -2.76 9.56
CA GLU A 58 1.39 -2.96 11.02
C GLU A 58 0.00 -2.59 11.56
N ARG A 59 -0.47 -1.36 11.34
CA ARG A 59 -1.63 -0.83 12.06
C ARG A 59 -2.93 -1.48 11.60
N LEU A 60 -3.24 -1.40 10.31
CA LEU A 60 -4.49 -1.91 9.75
C LEU A 60 -4.70 -3.41 10.02
N PRO A 61 -3.74 -4.30 9.73
CA PRO A 61 -3.92 -5.73 10.02
C PRO A 61 -4.01 -6.01 11.53
N THR A 62 -3.23 -5.31 12.37
CA THR A 62 -3.32 -5.45 13.83
C THR A 62 -4.67 -5.00 14.36
N GLU A 63 -5.20 -3.86 13.94
CA GLU A 63 -6.50 -3.35 14.38
C GLU A 63 -7.64 -4.33 14.03
N GLN A 64 -7.62 -4.89 12.82
CA GLN A 64 -8.60 -5.89 12.39
C GLN A 64 -8.51 -7.17 13.22
N ALA A 65 -7.31 -7.70 13.42
CA ALA A 65 -7.09 -8.92 14.19
C ALA A 65 -7.50 -8.75 15.67
N LEU A 66 -7.11 -7.63 16.30
CA LEU A 66 -7.46 -7.33 17.70
C LEU A 66 -8.97 -7.20 17.89
N LYS A 67 -9.65 -6.50 16.98
CA LYS A 67 -11.10 -6.38 17.01
C LYS A 67 -11.78 -7.74 16.90
N ALA A 68 -11.42 -8.53 15.88
CA ALA A 68 -12.01 -9.85 15.65
C ALA A 68 -11.80 -10.80 16.84
N GLN A 69 -10.61 -10.80 17.44
CA GLN A 69 -10.32 -11.62 18.62
C GLN A 69 -11.15 -11.18 19.84
N THR A 70 -11.30 -9.87 20.04
CA THR A 70 -12.11 -9.32 21.13
C THR A 70 -13.58 -9.67 20.96
N GLU A 71 -14.12 -9.55 19.75
CA GLU A 71 -15.49 -9.94 19.41
C GLU A 71 -15.72 -11.44 19.67
N ALA A 72 -14.76 -12.30 19.29
CA ALA A 72 -14.84 -13.74 19.54
C ALA A 72 -14.92 -14.07 21.04
N PHE A 73 -14.09 -13.44 21.88
CA PHE A 73 -14.16 -13.64 23.33
C PHE A 73 -15.46 -13.09 23.94
N LYS A 74 -15.95 -11.96 23.44
CA LYS A 74 -17.22 -11.37 23.88
C LYS A 74 -18.43 -12.24 23.54
N ALA A 75 -18.35 -13.07 22.50
CA ALA A 75 -19.39 -13.97 22.07
C ALA A 75 -19.43 -15.32 22.83
N VAL A 76 -18.45 -15.58 23.72
CA VAL A 76 -18.45 -16.81 24.52
C VAL A 76 -19.65 -16.81 25.46
N THR A 77 -20.51 -17.82 25.31
CA THR A 77 -21.58 -18.12 26.25
C THR A 77 -21.16 -19.26 27.16
N PHE A 78 -21.58 -19.21 28.42
CA PHE A 78 -21.35 -20.24 29.42
C PHE A 78 -22.56 -20.26 30.35
N GLY A 79 -23.09 -21.45 30.63
CA GLY A 79 -24.17 -21.67 31.61
C GLY A 79 -25.52 -21.10 31.21
#